data_AF-A0AAD9X499-F1
#
_entry.id   AF-A0AAD9X499-F1
#
_cell.length_a   1.000
_cell.length_b   1.000
_cell.length_c   1.000
_cell.angle_alpha   90.00
_cell.angle_beta   90.00
_cell.angle_gamma   90.00
#
_symmetry.space_group_name_H-M   'P 1'
#
loop_
_entity.id
_entity.type
_entity.pdbx_description
1 polymer ?
#
loop_
_entity_poly.entity_id
_entity_poly.type
_entity_poly.pdbx_seq_one_letter_code
_entity_poly.pdbx_strand_id
1 'polypeptide(L)'
;MVVDTLLMVMVVNANQLCSADSILIYHVGSSIRNPIKFSNLHKFSYCYFTKNPYINKNGKAVQISKCKVLDTWAEFQRYMAIRYLLPLKDKLFYF
;
A
#
# COMPACT_ATOMS: atom_id res chain seq x y z
N MET A 1 -1.77 -15.36 -12.84
CA MET A 1 -1.93 -14.80 -14.20
C MET A 1 -1.59 -13.31 -14.32
N VAL A 2 -2.07 -12.38 -13.48
CA VAL A 2 -1.68 -10.94 -13.61
C VAL A 2 -0.35 -10.59 -12.92
N VAL A 3 -0.06 -11.25 -11.80
CA VAL A 3 1.21 -11.04 -11.05
C VAL A 3 2.38 -11.66 -11.81
N ASP A 4 2.18 -12.85 -12.39
CA ASP A 4 3.20 -13.54 -13.19
C ASP A 4 3.54 -12.75 -14.46
N THR A 5 2.55 -12.13 -15.11
CA THR A 5 2.79 -11.26 -16.28
C THR A 5 3.57 -10.01 -15.91
N LEU A 6 3.32 -9.41 -14.74
CA LEU A 6 4.07 -8.24 -14.30
C LEU A 6 5.54 -8.59 -14.01
N LEU A 7 5.78 -9.73 -13.37
CA LEU A 7 7.12 -10.25 -13.09
C LEU A 7 7.85 -10.58 -14.40
N MET A 8 7.17 -11.21 -15.36
CA MET A 8 7.72 -11.54 -16.67
C MET A 8 8.02 -10.28 -17.49
N VAL A 9 7.15 -9.26 -17.45
CA VAL A 9 7.40 -7.94 -18.08
C VAL A 9 8.61 -7.26 -17.45
N MET A 10 8.78 -7.30 -16.13
CA MET A 10 9.96 -6.75 -15.46
C MET A 10 11.25 -7.48 -15.87
N VAL A 11 11.20 -8.81 -15.98
CA VAL A 11 12.36 -9.63 -16.40
C VAL A 11 12.72 -9.38 -17.87
N VAL A 12 11.74 -9.32 -18.77
CA VAL A 12 11.95 -9.04 -20.20
C VAL A 12 12.48 -7.62 -20.39
N ASN A 13 11.92 -6.65 -19.69
CA ASN A 13 12.39 -5.27 -19.72
C ASN A 13 13.81 -5.12 -19.13
N ALA A 14 14.13 -5.83 -18.04
CA ALA A 14 15.48 -5.86 -17.48
C ALA A 14 16.50 -6.44 -18.47
N ASN A 15 16.16 -7.51 -19.20
CA ASN A 15 17.02 -8.10 -20.21
C ASN A 15 17.23 -7.18 -21.44
N GLN A 16 16.22 -6.39 -21.83
CA GLN A 16 16.36 -5.36 -22.88
C GLN A 16 17.22 -4.17 -22.42
N LEU A 17 17.12 -3.79 -21.15
CA LEU A 17 17.91 -2.73 -20.53
C LEU A 17 19.38 -3.11 -20.30
N CYS A 18 19.70 -4.40 -20.25
CA CYS A 18 21.09 -4.88 -20.22
C CYS A 18 21.86 -4.61 -21.53
N SER A 19 21.17 -4.29 -22.64
CA SER A 19 21.80 -3.95 -23.93
C SER A 19 21.83 -2.44 -24.23
N ALA A 20 21.17 -1.61 -23.40
CA ALA A 20 21.16 -0.16 -23.54
C ALA A 20 21.52 0.46 -22.17
N ASP A 21 22.79 0.86 -22.03
CA ASP A 21 23.33 1.70 -20.95
C ASP A 21 22.53 1.71 -19.64
N SER A 22 22.72 0.64 -18.86
CA SER A 22 22.48 0.54 -17.42
C SER A 22 21.49 1.55 -16.83
N ILE A 23 20.18 1.35 -17.05
CA ILE A 23 19.19 2.01 -16.20
C ILE A 23 19.28 1.39 -14.80
N LEU A 24 20.15 1.96 -13.97
CA LEU A 24 20.21 1.73 -12.54
C LEU A 24 18.87 2.18 -11.95
N ILE A 25 17.95 1.24 -11.73
CA ILE A 25 16.77 1.45 -10.92
C ILE A 25 17.27 1.69 -9.48
N TYR A 26 17.52 2.96 -9.14
CA TYR A 26 17.97 3.35 -7.81
C TYR A 26 16.77 3.20 -6.86
N HIS A 27 16.76 2.14 -6.07
CA HIS A 27 15.78 1.96 -5.00
C HIS A 27 16.11 2.92 -3.85
N VAL A 28 15.87 4.23 -4.06
CA VAL A 28 16.17 5.33 -3.11
C VAL A 28 15.47 5.12 -1.74
N GLY A 29 14.44 4.25 -1.68
CA GLY A 29 13.59 4.09 -0.51
C GLY A 29 14.05 3.10 0.57
N SER A 30 15.01 2.20 0.28
CA SER A 30 15.40 1.15 1.24
C SER A 30 16.91 1.14 1.49
N SER A 31 17.44 2.26 1.97
CA SER A 31 18.81 2.24 2.50
C SER A 31 18.85 1.41 3.78
N ILE A 32 19.81 0.49 3.91
CA ILE A 32 20.08 -0.22 5.18
C ILE A 32 20.36 0.77 6.32
N ARG A 33 20.94 1.93 5.99
CA ARG A 33 21.28 2.99 6.96
C ARG A 33 20.07 3.84 7.37
N ASN A 34 19.02 3.91 6.55
CA ASN A 34 17.79 4.62 6.86
C ASN A 34 16.59 3.97 6.16
N PRO A 35 16.09 2.84 6.68
CA PRO A 35 14.99 2.13 6.03
C PRO A 35 13.70 2.94 6.16
N ILE A 36 13.06 3.26 5.03
CA ILE A 36 11.71 3.83 5.05
C ILE A 36 10.74 2.75 5.52
N LYS A 37 10.21 2.92 6.74
CA LYS A 37 9.16 2.04 7.28
C LYS A 37 7.84 2.28 6.56
N PHE A 38 6.98 1.25 6.52
CA PHE A 38 5.63 1.38 5.98
C PHE A 38 4.80 2.49 6.66
N SER A 39 5.01 2.70 7.97
CA SER A 39 4.41 3.81 8.72
C SER A 39 4.82 5.20 8.20
N ASN A 40 6.04 5.34 7.69
CA ASN A 40 6.51 6.58 7.06
C ASN A 40 5.81 6.81 5.73
N LEU A 41 5.71 5.77 4.89
CA LEU A 41 4.96 5.85 3.62
C LEU A 41 3.52 6.27 3.86
N HIS A 42 2.84 5.62 4.81
CA HIS A 42 1.47 5.97 5.17
C HIS A 42 1.36 7.43 5.67
N LYS A 43 2.31 7.91 6.48
CA LYS A 43 2.36 9.31 6.93
C LYS A 43 2.54 10.27 5.75
N PHE A 44 3.44 9.97 4.81
CA PHE A 44 3.67 10.80 3.63
C PHE A 44 2.44 10.86 2.73
N SER A 45 1.82 9.72 2.44
CA SER A 45 0.58 9.66 1.68
C SER A 45 -0.54 10.44 2.35
N TYR A 46 -0.72 10.30 3.67
CA TYR A 46 -1.71 11.07 4.43
C TYR A 46 -1.46 12.58 4.28
N CYS A 47 -0.24 13.05 4.57
CA CYS A 47 0.10 14.47 4.47
C CYS A 47 -0.09 15.03 3.05
N TYR A 48 0.26 14.26 2.02
CA TYR A 48 0.12 14.68 0.64
C TYR A 48 -1.35 14.84 0.25
N PHE A 49 -2.17 13.83 0.47
CA PHE A 49 -3.57 13.86 0.05
C PHE A 49 -4.44 14.74 0.96
N THR A 50 -4.04 15.01 2.21
CA THR A 50 -4.70 16.05 3.02
C THR A 50 -4.51 17.44 2.40
N LYS A 51 -3.32 17.74 1.85
CA LYS A 51 -3.04 19.03 1.20
C LYS A 51 -3.59 19.10 -0.23
N ASN A 52 -3.54 17.98 -0.95
CA ASN A 52 -3.96 17.84 -2.33
C ASN A 52 -5.01 16.74 -2.43
N PRO A 53 -6.28 17.02 -2.05
CA PRO A 53 -7.31 16.00 -2.04
C PRO A 53 -7.59 15.50 -3.45
N TYR A 54 -7.69 14.18 -3.60
CA TYR A 54 -8.16 13.58 -4.85
C TYR A 54 -9.63 13.94 -5.06
N ILE A 55 -9.95 14.52 -6.20
CA ILE A 55 -11.32 14.87 -6.58
C ILE A 55 -11.92 13.68 -7.34
N ASN A 56 -13.04 13.17 -6.85
CA ASN A 56 -13.73 12.07 -7.52
C ASN A 56 -14.47 12.55 -8.79
N LYS A 57 -15.03 11.60 -9.54
CA LYS A 57 -15.81 11.88 -10.76
C LYS A 57 -17.01 12.81 -10.54
N ASN A 58 -17.47 12.94 -9.30
CA ASN A 58 -18.62 13.76 -8.92
C ASN A 58 -18.17 15.15 -8.41
N GLY A 59 -16.90 15.52 -8.58
CA GLY A 59 -16.37 16.81 -8.13
C GLY A 59 -16.13 16.93 -6.63
N LYS A 60 -16.29 15.84 -5.86
CA LYS A 60 -16.12 15.86 -4.40
C LYS A 60 -14.72 15.40 -4.00
N ALA A 61 -14.09 16.13 -3.09
CA ALA A 61 -12.86 15.72 -2.43
C ALA A 61 -13.06 14.39 -1.67
N VAL A 62 -12.23 13.40 -1.99
CA VAL A 62 -12.18 12.14 -1.24
C VAL A 62 -11.58 12.43 0.13
N GLN A 63 -12.32 12.10 1.18
CA GLN A 63 -11.84 12.25 2.55
C GLN A 63 -10.80 11.16 2.84
N ILE A 64 -9.61 11.58 3.24
CA ILE A 64 -8.56 10.68 3.70
C ILE A 64 -8.54 10.71 5.23
N SER A 65 -8.75 9.54 5.84
CA SER A 65 -8.54 9.35 7.27
C SER A 65 -7.12 8.87 7.54
N LYS A 66 -6.55 9.26 8.68
CA LYS A 66 -5.29 8.69 9.15
C LYS A 66 -5.53 7.23 9.55
N CYS A 67 -5.18 6.29 8.68
CA CYS A 67 -5.29 4.87 9.00
C CYS A 67 -4.33 4.50 10.13
N LYS A 68 -4.72 3.49 10.92
CA LYS A 68 -3.85 2.91 11.93
C LYS A 68 -2.96 1.88 11.24
N VAL A 69 -1.66 2.17 11.19
CA VAL A 69 -0.65 1.20 10.77
C VAL A 69 -0.38 0.28 11.95
N LEU A 70 -0.41 -1.03 11.71
CA LEU A 70 -0.18 -2.05 12.72
C LEU A 70 1.18 -2.70 12.43
N ASP A 71 2.00 -2.86 13.47
CA ASP A 71 3.41 -3.19 13.31
C ASP A 71 3.65 -4.70 13.22
N THR A 72 2.69 -5.50 13.72
CA THR A 72 2.80 -6.97 13.74
C THR A 72 1.58 -7.65 13.13
N TRP A 73 1.79 -8.85 12.60
CA TRP A 73 0.71 -9.69 12.10
C TRP A 73 -0.31 -10.02 13.20
N ALA A 74 0.14 -10.24 14.43
CA ALA A 74 -0.75 -10.52 15.56
C ALA A 74 -1.66 -9.33 15.90
N GLU A 75 -1.13 -8.09 15.87
CA GLU A 75 -1.95 -6.88 16.02
C GLU A 75 -2.95 -6.72 14.88
N PHE A 76 -2.51 -6.98 13.65
CA PHE A 76 -3.38 -6.95 12.47
C PHE A 76 -4.55 -7.93 12.63
N GLN A 77 -4.26 -9.18 12.96
CA GLN A 77 -5.28 -10.21 13.16
C GLN A 77 -6.27 -9.84 14.27
N ARG A 78 -5.79 -9.38 15.43
CA ARG A 78 -6.66 -8.93 16.52
C ARG A 78 -7.54 -7.75 16.12
N TYR A 79 -6.96 -6.75 15.44
CA TYR A 79 -7.70 -5.58 14.99
C TYR A 79 -8.77 -5.94 13.96
N MET A 80 -8.45 -6.82 13.00
CA MET A 80 -9.40 -7.34 12.02
C MET A 80 -10.54 -8.12 12.70
N ALA A 81 -10.19 -9.01 13.64
CA ALA A 81 -11.15 -9.81 14.37
C ALA A 81 -12.14 -8.94 15.15
N ILE A 82 -11.66 -7.96 15.90
CA ILE A 82 -12.51 -7.10 16.74
C ILE A 82 -13.34 -6.14 15.90
N ARG A 83 -12.73 -5.47 14.91
CA ARG A 83 -13.39 -4.35 14.22
C ARG A 83 -14.28 -4.79 13.05
N TYR A 84 -13.99 -5.95 12.45
CA TYR A 84 -14.68 -6.40 11.25
C TYR A 84 -15.34 -7.77 11.45
N LEU A 85 -14.63 -8.75 11.99
CA LEU A 85 -15.16 -10.12 12.08
C LEU A 85 -16.25 -10.26 13.16
N LEU A 86 -16.04 -9.66 14.34
CA LEU A 86 -16.98 -9.74 15.46
C LEU A 86 -18.35 -9.11 15.09
N PRO A 87 -18.43 -7.87 14.56
CA PRO A 87 -19.72 -7.29 14.14
C PRO A 87 -20.40 -8.06 13.00
N LEU A 88 -19.64 -8.78 12.17
CA LEU A 88 -20.20 -9.62 11.11
C LEU A 88 -20.84 -10.90 11.66
N LYS A 89 -20.28 -11.48 12.72
CA LYS A 89 -20.86 -12.67 13.37
C LYS A 89 -22.18 -12.35 14.04
N ASP A 90 -22.29 -11.24 14.73
CA ASP A 90 -23.54 -10.85 15.41
C ASP A 90 -24.70 -10.61 14.43
N LYS A 91 -24.41 -10.23 13.17
CA LYS A 91 -25.42 -10.07 12.12
C LYS A 91 -25.93 -11.39 11.52
N LEU A 92 -25.23 -12.51 11.73
CA LEU A 92 -25.64 -13.83 11.23
C LEU A 92 -26.58 -14.58 12.18
N PHE A 93 -26.82 -14.08 13.39
CA PHE A 93 -27.70 -14.70 14.39
C PHE A 93 -29.13 -14.11 14.44
N TYR A 94 -29.49 -13.26 13.48
CA TYR A 94 -30.83 -12.66 13.36
C TYR A 94 -31.63 -13.17 12.14
N PHE A 95 -31.40 -14.43 11.73
CA PHE A 95 -32.24 -15.15 10.77
C PHE A 95 -32.70 -16.48 11.36
#